data_AF-A0A929SLJ6-F1
#
_entry.id   AF-A0A929SLJ6-F1
#
_cell.length_a   1.000
_cell.length_b   1.000
_cell.length_c   1.000
_cell.angle_alpha   90.00
_cell.angle_beta   90.00
_cell.angle_gamma   90.00
#
_symmetry.space_group_name_H-M   'P 1'
#
loop_
_entity.id
_entity.type
_entity.pdbx_description
1 polymer ?
#
loop_
_entity_poly.entity_id
_entity_poly.type
_entity_poly.pdbx_seq_one_letter_code
_entity_poly.pdbx_strand_id
1 'polypeptide(L)'
;MVKSYQKILDMESIIMLRIEQNRKKLDNIRQILYHEKDSIINTLIKYLKIDLNKDYFKYKIIDINNNIADILVSQDSEIFKNLIQGNDFFEFNIEDLIDNKIFNNQEEIIIIDLNFEDKKINLGYLCDSLNYKNLSYSERLKNALTYFIDLVINKKLITTFTKKQKRGKK
;
A
#
# COMPACT_ATOMS: atom_id res chain seq x y z
N MET A 1 10.06 -5.51 6.13
CA MET A 1 10.00 -5.46 4.65
C MET A 1 9.27 -6.68 4.10
N VAL A 2 8.33 -6.43 3.17
CA VAL A 2 7.56 -7.47 2.47
C VAL A 2 8.51 -8.28 1.57
N LYS A 3 8.53 -9.62 1.73
CA LYS A 3 9.52 -10.48 1.04
C LYS A 3 9.37 -10.47 -0.48
N SER A 4 8.14 -10.53 -0.99
CA SER A 4 7.85 -10.48 -2.42
C SER A 4 8.17 -9.12 -3.05
N TYR A 5 8.03 -8.03 -2.29
CA TYR A 5 8.46 -6.70 -2.70
C TYR A 5 9.98 -6.62 -2.86
N GLN A 6 10.75 -7.15 -1.89
CA GLN A 6 12.21 -7.22 -2.02
C GLN A 6 12.64 -7.96 -3.29
N LYS A 7 11.98 -9.08 -3.62
CA LYS A 7 12.25 -9.82 -4.86
C LYS A 7 12.01 -8.96 -6.11
N ILE A 8 10.99 -8.10 -6.10
CA ILE A 8 10.73 -7.17 -7.20
C ILE A 8 11.88 -6.17 -7.33
N LEU A 9 12.30 -5.54 -6.23
CA LEU A 9 13.43 -4.59 -6.22
C LEU A 9 14.74 -5.24 -6.70
N ASP A 10 15.01 -6.48 -6.29
CA ASP A 10 16.18 -7.24 -6.75
C ASP A 10 16.13 -7.48 -8.27
N MET A 11 14.96 -7.89 -8.78
CA MET A 11 14.76 -8.10 -10.22
C MET A 11 14.89 -6.79 -11.02
N GLU A 12 14.34 -5.69 -10.51
CA GLU A 12 14.48 -4.37 -11.12
C GLU A 12 15.96 -3.96 -11.22
N SER A 13 16.71 -4.13 -10.13
CA SER A 13 18.14 -3.83 -10.07
C SER A 13 18.93 -4.63 -11.10
N ILE A 14 18.69 -5.94 -11.20
CA ILE A 14 19.34 -6.82 -12.20
C ILE A 14 19.02 -6.39 -13.64
N ILE A 15 17.77 -5.98 -13.90
CA ILE A 15 17.35 -5.55 -15.24
C ILE A 15 17.99 -4.21 -15.62
N MET A 16 18.05 -3.26 -14.68
CA MET A 16 18.68 -1.96 -14.89
C MET A 16 20.18 -2.10 -15.20
N LEU A 17 20.88 -3.00 -14.50
CA LEU A 17 22.30 -3.28 -14.72
C LEU A 17 22.62 -3.86 -16.11
N ARG A 18 21.64 -4.41 -16.84
CA ARG A 18 21.85 -5.05 -18.15
C ARG A 18 21.76 -4.11 -19.36
N ILE A 19 21.73 -2.79 -19.17
CA ILE A 19 21.66 -1.70 -20.17
C ILE A 19 20.37 -1.73 -21.04
N GLU A 20 19.86 -0.53 -21.36
CA GLU A 20 18.58 -0.04 -21.94
C GLU A 20 17.60 -0.96 -22.73
N GLN A 21 18.01 -2.11 -23.26
CA GLN A 21 17.17 -2.97 -24.12
C GLN A 21 16.03 -3.70 -23.39
N ASN A 22 15.83 -3.49 -22.08
CA ASN A 22 14.82 -4.19 -21.28
C ASN A 22 13.75 -3.29 -20.64
N ARG A 23 13.50 -2.06 -21.14
CA ARG A 23 12.38 -1.22 -20.66
C ARG A 23 11.07 -1.99 -20.54
N LYS A 24 10.71 -2.77 -21.58
CA LYS A 24 9.52 -3.62 -21.55
C LYS A 24 9.55 -4.69 -20.44
N LYS A 25 10.71 -5.26 -20.10
CA LYS A 25 10.80 -6.22 -18.99
C LYS A 25 10.68 -5.51 -17.64
N LEU A 26 11.32 -4.35 -17.51
CA LEU A 26 11.21 -3.49 -16.33
C LEU A 26 9.74 -3.09 -16.08
N ASP A 27 9.05 -2.61 -17.11
CA ASP A 27 7.63 -2.23 -17.01
C ASP A 27 6.77 -3.42 -16.59
N ASN A 28 7.01 -4.61 -17.17
CA ASN A 28 6.26 -5.82 -16.78
C ASN A 28 6.46 -6.20 -15.31
N ILE A 29 7.65 -5.98 -14.76
CA ILE A 29 7.93 -6.26 -13.34
C ILE A 29 7.27 -5.20 -12.47
N ARG A 30 7.38 -3.92 -12.82
CA ARG A 30 6.73 -2.82 -12.10
C ARG A 30 5.22 -2.98 -12.06
N GLN A 31 4.59 -3.38 -13.16
CA GLN A 31 3.15 -3.62 -13.25
C GLN A 31 2.62 -4.69 -12.27
N ILE A 32 3.50 -5.49 -11.64
CA ILE A 32 3.13 -6.42 -10.58
C ILE A 32 2.65 -5.68 -9.33
N LEU A 33 3.19 -4.49 -9.05
CA LEU A 33 2.82 -3.65 -7.91
C LEU A 33 1.53 -2.85 -8.15
N TYR A 34 1.03 -2.81 -9.39
CA TYR A 34 -0.14 -2.02 -9.74
C TYR A 34 -1.40 -2.88 -9.77
N HIS A 35 -2.40 -2.45 -8.99
CA HIS A 35 -3.66 -3.15 -8.82
C HIS A 35 -4.85 -2.22 -9.04
N GLU A 36 -6.01 -2.80 -9.38
CA GLU A 36 -7.26 -2.06 -9.45
C GLU A 36 -7.64 -1.60 -8.03
N LYS A 37 -7.77 -0.28 -7.84
CA LYS A 37 -7.78 0.38 -6.53
C LYS A 37 -8.95 -0.09 -5.66
N ASP A 38 -10.18 -0.05 -6.18
CA ASP A 38 -11.35 -0.42 -5.38
C ASP A 38 -11.38 -1.92 -5.10
N SER A 39 -10.97 -2.75 -6.06
CA SER A 39 -10.91 -4.19 -5.83
C SER A 39 -9.97 -4.55 -4.69
N ILE A 40 -8.78 -3.96 -4.63
CA ILE A 40 -7.78 -4.32 -3.62
C ILE A 40 -8.09 -3.70 -2.26
N ILE A 41 -8.59 -2.46 -2.22
CA ILE A 41 -9.02 -1.81 -0.98
C ILE A 41 -10.18 -2.60 -0.34
N ASN A 42 -11.19 -2.99 -1.11
CA ASN A 42 -12.31 -3.78 -0.58
C ASN A 42 -11.85 -5.16 -0.08
N THR A 43 -10.86 -5.77 -0.73
CA THR A 43 -10.28 -7.04 -0.27
C THR A 43 -9.49 -6.85 1.02
N LEU A 44 -8.73 -5.76 1.12
CA LEU A 44 -7.97 -5.40 2.33
C LEU A 44 -8.90 -5.17 3.52
N ILE A 45 -9.97 -4.38 3.37
CA ILE A 45 -10.95 -4.13 4.44
C ILE A 45 -11.52 -5.45 4.97
N LYS A 46 -11.95 -6.35 4.07
CA LYS A 46 -12.46 -7.68 4.44
C LYS A 46 -11.40 -8.51 5.18
N TYR A 47 -10.16 -8.47 4.70
CA TYR A 47 -9.05 -9.18 5.33
C TYR A 47 -8.79 -8.66 6.75
N LEU A 48 -8.69 -7.34 6.94
CA LEU A 48 -8.48 -6.71 8.25
C LEU A 48 -9.63 -7.00 9.22
N LYS A 49 -10.88 -7.05 8.72
CA LYS A 49 -12.02 -7.45 9.55
C LYS A 49 -11.88 -8.89 10.08
N ILE A 50 -11.39 -9.81 9.26
CA ILE A 50 -11.19 -11.21 9.67
C ILE A 50 -9.99 -11.34 10.61
N ASP A 51 -8.86 -10.72 10.27
CA ASP A 51 -7.57 -10.92 10.94
C ASP A 51 -7.44 -10.09 12.24
N LEU A 52 -7.95 -8.86 12.21
CA LEU A 52 -7.86 -7.91 13.33
C LEU A 52 -9.16 -7.78 14.12
N ASN A 53 -10.29 -8.29 13.60
CA ASN A 53 -11.64 -8.04 14.13
C ASN A 53 -11.98 -6.53 14.22
N LYS A 54 -11.50 -5.75 13.25
CA LYS A 54 -11.73 -4.30 13.16
C LYS A 54 -12.44 -3.93 11.87
N ASP A 55 -13.43 -3.05 11.98
CA ASP A 55 -14.12 -2.46 10.84
C ASP A 55 -13.40 -1.20 10.39
N TYR A 56 -13.04 -1.16 9.11
CA TYR A 56 -12.39 -0.02 8.48
C TYR A 56 -13.26 0.53 7.36
N PHE A 57 -13.27 1.86 7.23
CA PHE A 57 -14.01 2.58 6.19
C PHE A 57 -13.05 3.40 5.35
N LYS A 58 -13.31 3.44 4.04
CA LYS A 58 -12.50 4.19 3.08
C LYS A 58 -12.88 5.67 3.14
N TYR A 59 -11.88 6.54 3.26
CA TYR A 59 -12.03 7.98 3.10
C TYR A 59 -10.97 8.51 2.13
N LYS A 60 -11.27 9.64 1.51
CA LYS A 60 -10.31 10.43 0.73
C LYS A 60 -10.17 11.78 1.42
N ILE A 61 -8.94 12.21 1.63
CA ILE A 61 -8.63 13.42 2.38
C ILE A 61 -7.53 14.23 1.67
N ILE A 62 -7.48 15.52 1.99
CA ILE A 62 -6.52 16.48 1.42
C ILE A 62 -5.80 17.20 2.57
N ASP A 63 -4.47 17.18 2.52
CA ASP A 63 -3.61 17.75 3.56
C ASP A 63 -3.14 19.18 3.25
N ILE A 64 -2.38 19.79 4.18
CA ILE A 64 -1.93 21.19 4.06
C ILE A 64 -1.10 21.49 2.80
N ASN A 65 -0.49 20.47 2.21
CA ASN A 65 0.35 20.56 1.02
C ASN A 65 -0.41 20.19 -0.27
N ASN A 66 -1.73 20.04 -0.21
CA ASN A 66 -2.60 19.51 -1.27
C ASN A 66 -2.29 18.06 -1.65
N ASN A 67 -1.69 17.28 -0.75
CA ASN A 67 -1.57 15.85 -0.98
C ASN A 67 -2.95 15.21 -0.83
N ILE A 68 -3.32 14.36 -1.78
CA ILE A 68 -4.57 13.60 -1.74
C ILE A 68 -4.23 12.17 -1.30
N ALA A 69 -4.81 11.74 -0.19
CA ALA A 69 -4.61 10.40 0.33
C ALA A 69 -5.91 9.59 0.34
N ASP A 70 -5.84 8.34 -0.12
CA ASP A 70 -6.83 7.32 0.19
C ASP A 70 -6.44 6.68 1.52
N ILE A 71 -7.31 6.78 2.53
CA ILE A 71 -7.09 6.23 3.86
C ILE A 71 -8.17 5.23 4.25
N LEU A 72 -7.81 4.28 5.12
CA LEU A 72 -8.75 3.46 5.86
C LEU A 72 -8.82 3.93 7.29
N VAL A 73 -10.02 4.10 7.81
CA VAL A 73 -10.25 4.60 9.16
C VAL A 73 -11.03 3.56 9.95
N SER A 74 -10.50 3.18 11.11
CA SER A 74 -11.18 2.29 12.06
C SER A 74 -12.47 2.95 12.56
N GLN A 75 -13.54 2.18 12.70
CA GLN A 75 -14.85 2.67 13.15
C GLN A 75 -14.80 3.53 14.42
N ASP A 76 -13.90 3.18 15.33
CA ASP A 76 -13.72 3.79 16.64
C ASP A 76 -12.68 4.91 16.70
N SER A 77 -12.01 5.24 15.58
CA SER A 77 -10.88 6.18 15.56
C SER A 77 -11.18 7.53 16.22
N GLU A 78 -10.39 7.86 17.24
CA GLU A 78 -10.37 9.17 17.91
C GLU A 78 -9.61 10.20 17.08
N ILE A 79 -8.50 9.81 16.43
CA ILE A 79 -7.74 10.69 15.53
C ILE A 79 -8.67 11.22 14.44
N PHE A 80 -9.45 10.34 13.82
CA PHE A 80 -10.39 10.75 12.78
C PHE A 80 -11.48 11.67 13.34
N LYS A 81 -12.14 11.30 14.44
CA LYS A 81 -13.22 12.11 15.03
C LYS A 81 -12.76 13.52 15.42
N ASN A 82 -11.57 13.63 15.99
CA ASN A 82 -11.09 14.88 16.58
C ASN A 82 -10.40 15.79 15.56
N LEU A 83 -9.69 15.22 14.59
CA LEU A 83 -8.83 15.97 13.68
C LEU A 83 -9.33 15.98 12.24
N ILE A 84 -10.08 14.95 11.83
CA ILE A 84 -10.42 14.73 10.42
C ILE A 84 -11.91 14.98 10.12
N GLN A 85 -12.79 14.52 10.99
CA GLN A 85 -14.22 14.55 10.75
C GLN A 85 -14.75 15.99 10.75
N GLY A 86 -15.43 16.37 9.67
CA GLY A 86 -16.09 17.67 9.54
C GLY A 86 -15.19 18.81 9.04
N ASN A 87 -13.91 18.55 8.73
CA ASN A 87 -13.07 19.51 8.01
C ASN A 87 -12.87 19.06 6.57
N ASP A 88 -12.88 20.01 5.65
CA ASP A 88 -12.61 19.77 4.22
C ASP A 88 -11.09 19.67 3.93
N PHE A 89 -10.26 20.20 4.82
CA PHE A 89 -8.81 20.33 4.70
C PHE A 89 -8.13 20.25 6.06
N PHE A 90 -6.95 19.63 6.13
CA PHE A 90 -6.24 19.39 7.39
C PHE A 90 -4.92 20.15 7.45
N GLU A 91 -4.63 20.77 8.60
CA GLU A 91 -3.48 21.66 8.80
C GLU A 91 -2.14 20.95 9.09
N PHE A 92 -2.03 19.65 8.79
CA PHE A 92 -0.81 18.85 9.00
C PHE A 92 -0.46 18.04 7.75
N ASN A 93 0.77 17.51 7.67
CA ASN A 93 1.15 16.62 6.58
C ASN A 93 0.55 15.25 6.83
N ILE A 94 -0.09 14.66 5.82
CA ILE A 94 -0.80 13.39 6.02
C ILE A 94 0.10 12.24 6.48
N GLU A 95 1.37 12.21 6.06
CA GLU A 95 2.31 11.18 6.49
C GLU A 95 2.65 11.26 7.98
N ASP A 96 2.42 12.42 8.63
CA ASP A 96 2.59 12.55 10.07
C ASP A 96 1.68 11.56 10.82
N LEU A 97 0.49 11.23 10.27
CA LEU A 97 -0.44 10.26 10.87
C LEU A 97 0.19 8.88 11.07
N ILE A 98 1.29 8.56 10.39
CA ILE A 98 1.97 7.27 10.52
C ILE A 98 3.35 7.39 11.16
N ASP A 99 3.76 8.59 11.60
CA ASP A 99 4.99 8.83 12.37
C ASP A 99 4.68 8.90 13.87
N ASN A 100 5.25 7.95 14.62
CA ASN A 100 5.07 7.82 16.06
C ASN A 100 5.62 8.99 16.89
N LYS A 101 6.43 9.86 16.26
CA LYS A 101 6.92 11.09 16.91
C LYS A 101 5.86 12.19 16.92
N ILE A 102 4.88 12.12 16.02
CA ILE A 102 3.82 13.12 15.88
C ILE A 102 2.48 12.54 16.38
N PHE A 103 2.09 11.37 15.89
CA PHE A 103 0.82 10.72 16.24
C PHE A 103 1.01 9.28 16.72
N ASN A 104 0.29 8.90 17.79
CA ASN A 104 0.20 7.52 18.23
C ASN A 104 -0.95 6.77 17.53
N ASN A 105 -0.83 6.59 16.21
CA ASN A 105 -1.81 5.88 15.40
C ASN A 105 -1.57 4.36 15.44
N GLN A 106 -1.98 3.74 16.55
CA GLN A 106 -1.72 2.32 16.82
C GLN A 106 -2.48 1.37 15.89
N GLU A 107 -3.56 1.80 15.24
CA GLU A 107 -4.37 1.01 14.29
C GLU A 107 -5.58 1.80 13.79
N GLU A 108 -5.57 3.13 13.94
CA GLU A 108 -6.78 3.94 13.75
C GLU A 108 -6.94 4.35 12.30
N ILE A 109 -5.84 4.73 11.66
CA ILE A 109 -5.82 5.23 10.29
C ILE A 109 -4.73 4.48 9.54
N ILE A 110 -5.04 4.00 8.34
CA ILE A 110 -4.07 3.38 7.45
C ILE A 110 -4.01 4.22 6.19
N ILE A 111 -2.85 4.79 5.88
CA ILE A 111 -2.63 5.45 4.58
C ILE A 111 -2.38 4.37 3.54
N ILE A 112 -3.27 4.26 2.57
CA ILE A 112 -3.23 3.21 1.55
C ILE A 112 -2.54 3.70 0.29
N ASP A 113 -2.81 4.94 -0.10
CA ASP A 113 -2.29 5.53 -1.33
C ASP A 113 -2.13 7.03 -1.16
N LEU A 114 -1.10 7.60 -1.79
CA LEU A 114 -0.75 9.02 -1.69
C LEU A 114 -0.48 9.58 -3.09
N ASN A 115 -1.22 10.62 -3.48
CA ASN A 115 -1.08 11.36 -4.74
C ASN A 115 -1.16 10.50 -6.01
N PHE A 116 -1.88 9.39 -5.97
CA PHE A 116 -1.87 8.40 -7.03
C PHE A 116 -3.23 8.29 -7.74
N GLU A 117 -3.20 8.16 -9.08
CA GLU A 117 -4.35 8.25 -9.98
C GLU A 117 -5.56 7.38 -9.60
N ASP A 118 -6.75 7.86 -9.97
CA ASP A 118 -8.07 7.45 -9.47
C ASP A 118 -8.52 5.99 -9.74
N LYS A 119 -7.72 5.12 -10.36
CA LYS A 119 -8.15 3.74 -10.70
C LYS A 119 -7.17 2.63 -10.35
N LYS A 120 -5.89 2.95 -10.20
CA LYS A 120 -4.89 1.97 -9.79
C LYS A 120 -4.31 2.39 -8.45
N ILE A 121 -3.77 1.43 -7.72
CA ILE A 121 -2.92 1.69 -6.57
C ILE A 121 -1.54 1.13 -6.87
N ASN A 122 -0.51 1.81 -6.38
CA ASN A 122 0.85 1.27 -6.33
C ASN A 122 1.13 0.71 -4.93
N LEU A 123 1.20 -0.62 -4.79
CA LEU A 123 1.52 -1.26 -3.52
C LEU A 123 2.95 -0.97 -3.02
N GLY A 124 3.83 -0.43 -3.88
CA GLY A 124 5.17 0.01 -3.48
C GLY A 124 5.15 1.04 -2.36
N TYR A 125 4.22 2.01 -2.41
CA TYR A 125 4.07 3.00 -1.35
C TYR A 125 3.81 2.34 0.02
N LEU A 126 2.83 1.43 0.07
CA LEU A 126 2.47 0.73 1.30
C LEU A 126 3.61 -0.19 1.78
N CYS A 127 4.36 -0.81 0.87
CA CYS A 127 5.56 -1.57 1.23
C CYS A 127 6.64 -0.71 1.87
N ASP A 128 6.87 0.49 1.33
CA ASP A 128 7.90 1.42 1.79
C ASP A 128 7.50 2.03 3.14
N SER A 129 6.25 2.47 3.29
CA SER A 129 5.73 3.05 4.54
C SER A 129 5.82 2.07 5.72
N LEU A 130 5.56 0.78 5.49
CA LEU A 130 5.72 -0.27 6.52
C LEU A 130 7.17 -0.45 7.02
N ASN A 131 8.16 0.12 6.33
CA ASN A 131 9.57 0.09 6.74
C ASN A 131 10.05 1.41 7.37
N TYR A 132 9.15 2.37 7.60
CA TYR A 132 9.51 3.62 8.28
C TYR A 132 10.05 3.35 9.68
N LYS A 133 11.13 4.04 10.03
CA LYS A 133 11.83 3.84 11.30
C LYS A 133 10.95 4.11 12.52
N ASN A 134 10.08 5.13 12.43
CA ASN A 134 9.20 5.57 13.50
C ASN A 134 7.74 5.25 13.17
N LEU A 135 7.46 4.12 12.50
CA LEU A 135 6.08 3.76 12.15
C LEU A 135 5.20 3.69 13.41
N SER A 136 4.05 4.36 13.39
CA SER A 136 3.11 4.42 14.52
C SER A 136 2.19 3.19 14.63
N TYR A 137 2.04 2.43 13.54
CA TYR A 137 1.20 1.23 13.52
C TYR A 137 1.65 0.22 14.58
N SER A 138 0.69 -0.47 15.18
CA SER A 138 0.99 -1.63 16.00
C SER A 138 1.73 -2.70 15.19
N GLU A 139 2.50 -3.52 15.91
CA GLU A 139 3.15 -4.67 15.30
C GLU A 139 2.13 -5.67 14.71
N ARG A 140 0.93 -5.76 15.29
CA ARG A 140 -0.14 -6.62 14.80
C ARG A 140 -0.64 -6.15 13.43
N LEU A 141 -0.98 -4.88 13.29
CA LEU A 141 -1.41 -4.29 12.02
C LEU A 141 -0.31 -4.35 10.97
N LYS A 142 0.92 -4.02 11.35
CA LYS A 142 2.07 -4.12 10.45
C LYS A 142 2.25 -5.53 9.90
N ASN A 143 2.10 -6.56 10.73
CA ASN A 143 2.20 -7.95 10.29
C ASN A 143 1.04 -8.36 9.37
N ALA A 144 -0.20 -7.95 9.71
CA ALA A 144 -1.37 -8.20 8.87
C ALA A 144 -1.23 -7.55 7.48
N LEU A 145 -0.83 -6.27 7.41
CA LEU A 145 -0.58 -5.56 6.16
C LEU A 145 0.56 -6.21 5.37
N THR A 146 1.68 -6.52 6.03
CA THR A 146 2.83 -7.19 5.41
C THR A 146 2.41 -8.51 4.75
N TYR A 147 1.64 -9.33 5.46
CA TYR A 147 1.18 -10.62 4.95
C TYR A 147 0.20 -10.47 3.78
N PHE A 148 -0.78 -9.57 3.91
CA PHE A 148 -1.74 -9.27 2.85
C PHE A 148 -1.04 -8.85 1.55
N ILE A 149 -0.13 -7.88 1.65
CA ILE A 149 0.62 -7.38 0.49
C ILE A 149 1.47 -8.49 -0.12
N ASP A 150 2.12 -9.31 0.72
CA ASP A 150 2.94 -10.42 0.23
C ASP A 150 2.13 -11.43 -0.58
N LEU A 151 0.92 -11.78 -0.12
CA LEU A 151 0.01 -12.67 -0.85
C LEU A 151 -0.40 -12.08 -2.21
N VAL A 152 -0.75 -10.80 -2.22
CA VAL A 152 -1.22 -10.09 -3.41
C VAL A 152 -0.14 -10.02 -4.48
N ILE A 153 1.07 -9.62 -4.09
CA ILE A 153 2.22 -9.55 -4.99
C ILE A 153 2.63 -10.95 -5.48
N ASN A 154 2.74 -11.93 -4.58
CA ASN A 154 3.12 -13.30 -4.97
C ASN A 154 2.15 -13.91 -5.98
N LYS A 155 0.83 -13.69 -5.81
CA LYS A 155 -0.18 -14.15 -6.77
C LYS A 155 0.03 -13.54 -8.17
N LYS A 156 0.37 -12.25 -8.24
CA LYS A 156 0.70 -11.58 -9.52
C LYS A 156 2.01 -12.07 -10.12
N LEU A 157 3.04 -12.31 -9.32
CA LEU A 157 4.30 -12.93 -9.77
C LEU A 157 4.03 -14.28 -10.44
N ILE A 158 3.35 -15.20 -9.73
CA ILE A 158 3.04 -16.55 -10.23
C ILE A 158 2.26 -16.48 -11.55
N THR A 159 1.20 -15.67 -11.61
CA THR A 159 0.38 -15.53 -12.83
C THR A 159 1.14 -14.93 -14.01
N THR A 160 2.08 -14.00 -13.76
CA THR A 160 2.88 -13.35 -14.80
C THR A 160 3.91 -14.31 -15.41
N PHE A 161 4.59 -15.11 -14.58
CA PHE A 161 5.62 -16.04 -15.05
C PHE A 161 5.05 -17.35 -15.63
N THR A 162 3.92 -17.85 -15.12
CA THR A 162 3.25 -19.03 -15.70
C THR A 162 2.64 -18.76 -17.08
N LYS A 163 2.11 -17.55 -17.33
CA LYS A 163 1.62 -17.15 -18.67
C LYS A 163 2.73 -17.12 -19.74
N LYS A 164 3.98 -16.83 -19.37
CA LYS A 164 5.11 -16.84 -20.31
C LYS A 164 5.49 -18.25 -20.76
N GLN A 165 5.44 -19.25 -19.88
CA GLN A 165 5.75 -20.64 -20.24
C GLN A 165 4.77 -21.25 -21.26
N LYS A 166 3.49 -20.83 -21.24
CA LYS A 166 2.49 -21.29 -22.22
C LYS A 166 2.62 -20.63 -23.60
N ARG A 167 3.25 -19.44 -23.70
CA ARG A 167 3.42 -18.71 -24.96
C ARG A 167 4.69 -19.08 -25.74
N GLY A 168 5.68 -19.70 -25.08
CA GLY A 168 6.91 -20.19 -25.73
C GLY A 168 6.88 -21.65 -26.19
N LYS A 169 5.71 -22.30 -26.16
CA LYS A 169 5.49 -23.69 -26.60
C LYS A 169 4.50 -23.80 -27.78
N LYS A 170 4.28 -22.71 -28.52
CA LYS A 170 3.54 -22.71 -29.78
C LYS A 170 4.46 -22.33 -30.92
#